data_AF-A0A1F7Q2E6-F1
#
_entry.id   AF-A0A1F7Q2E6-F1
#
_cell.length_a   1.000
_cell.length_b   1.000
_cell.length_c   1.000
_cell.angle_alpha   90.00
_cell.angle_beta   90.00
_cell.angle_gamma   90.00
#
_symmetry.space_group_name_H-M   'P 1'
#
loop_
_entity.id
_entity.type
_entity.pdbx_description
1 polymer ?
#
loop_
_entity_poly.entity_id
_entity_poly.type
_entity_poly.pdbx_seq_one_letter_code
_entity_poly.pdbx_strand_id
1 'polypeptide(L)'
;MYSGTTFRVKSGRLMGVHQKIDRIARRDLAKHIPKRSIFPSEHQILHFEGLNGPDGIKRKSPARDEPWHYIDPHNPGDHELRDMMEDHLHNLVDSLVDDNRERAAFEAAWLAHAITDGLTPAHHYPLEEKLEELRDGEGIETRISAKDKLLLPGKTLRQRLRNNWEFWGAKGVMTTHLAFELGIATTIAGQRLPDTAPDGNELVRVKDEGFLPLFDEALGRVADLRLYEEFYRDGWTRRLARDTKNSLIPEISKTVCLAWYAAYEIASEKRRKR
;
A
#
# COMPACT_ATOMS: atom_id res chain seq x y z
N MET A 1 -25.43 -3.89 17.75
CA MET A 1 -24.93 -3.93 19.14
C MET A 1 -23.69 -3.06 19.23
N TYR A 2 -23.69 -2.08 20.12
CA TYR A 2 -22.51 -1.27 20.45
C TYR A 2 -21.56 -2.08 21.34
N SER A 3 -20.30 -2.18 20.95
CA SER A 3 -19.20 -2.46 21.89
C SER A 3 -17.95 -1.76 21.37
N GLY A 4 -17.79 -0.52 21.83
CA GLY A 4 -16.48 0.11 21.88
C GLY A 4 -15.64 -0.55 22.96
N THR A 5 -14.33 -0.45 22.76
CA THR A 5 -13.24 -0.77 23.70
C THR A 5 -12.93 -2.24 23.93
N THR A 6 -12.08 -2.78 23.06
CA THR A 6 -10.97 -3.63 23.53
C THR A 6 -9.65 -2.90 23.27
N PHE A 7 -8.81 -2.95 24.29
CA PHE A 7 -7.61 -2.16 24.49
C PHE A 7 -6.59 -2.27 23.34
N ARG A 8 -5.90 -1.14 23.11
CA ARG A 8 -4.98 -0.84 22.00
C ARG A 8 -3.65 -1.62 22.10
N VAL A 9 -2.86 -1.54 21.01
CA VAL A 9 -1.38 -1.67 20.84
C VAL A 9 -0.74 -3.06 20.98
N LYS A 10 -0.08 -3.63 19.96
CA LYS A 10 1.19 -3.16 19.35
C LYS A 10 1.40 -3.71 17.92
N SER A 11 1.44 -2.80 16.94
CA SER A 11 2.17 -2.76 15.63
C SER A 11 1.45 -1.92 14.57
N GLY A 12 0.16 -1.62 14.77
CA GLY A 12 -0.74 -1.00 13.80
C GLY A 12 -0.68 0.52 13.57
N ARG A 13 0.50 1.13 13.47
CA ARG A 13 0.59 2.57 13.12
C ARG A 13 0.53 2.83 11.61
N LEU A 14 0.91 1.85 10.78
CA LEU A 14 0.78 1.88 9.32
C LEU A 14 -0.64 1.71 8.82
N MET A 15 -1.46 0.92 9.53
CA MET A 15 -2.91 0.84 9.29
C MET A 15 -3.60 2.21 9.29
N GLY A 16 -3.06 3.21 10.00
CA GLY A 16 -3.61 4.57 9.95
C GLY A 16 -3.34 5.33 8.64
N VAL A 17 -2.29 4.95 7.91
CA VAL A 17 -1.89 5.59 6.64
C VAL A 17 -2.79 5.12 5.50
N HIS A 18 -2.95 3.82 5.31
CA HIS A 18 -3.88 3.25 4.32
C HIS A 18 -5.30 3.80 4.52
N GLN A 19 -5.80 3.69 5.75
CA GLN A 19 -7.11 4.25 6.09
C GLN A 19 -7.20 5.77 5.88
N LYS A 20 -6.10 6.53 5.96
CA LYS A 20 -6.12 7.97 5.68
C LYS A 20 -6.21 8.22 4.17
N ILE A 21 -5.45 7.46 3.39
CA ILE A 21 -5.42 7.49 1.92
C ILE A 21 -6.80 7.14 1.37
N ASP A 22 -7.41 6.03 1.82
CA ASP A 22 -8.73 5.61 1.36
C ASP A 22 -9.80 6.67 1.57
N ARG A 23 -9.78 7.33 2.74
CA ARG A 23 -10.72 8.43 3.04
C ARG A 23 -10.56 9.59 2.09
N ILE A 24 -9.32 9.94 1.78
CA ILE A 24 -8.99 11.05 0.88
C ILE A 24 -9.42 10.69 -0.54
N ALA A 25 -8.99 9.54 -1.04
CA ALA A 25 -9.35 9.04 -2.36
C ALA A 25 -10.86 8.94 -2.52
N ARG A 26 -11.58 8.45 -1.49
CA ARG A 26 -13.03 8.26 -1.57
C ARG A 26 -13.78 9.59 -1.57
N ARG A 27 -13.30 10.55 -0.78
CA ARG A 27 -13.79 11.93 -0.76
C ARG A 27 -13.57 12.60 -2.10
N ASP A 28 -12.41 12.40 -2.71
CA ASP A 28 -12.06 13.03 -3.97
C ASP A 28 -12.80 12.39 -5.15
N LEU A 29 -12.92 11.06 -5.18
CA LEU A 29 -13.75 10.33 -6.14
C LEU A 29 -15.18 10.87 -6.18
N ALA A 30 -15.77 11.20 -5.02
CA ALA A 30 -17.13 11.74 -4.94
C ALA A 30 -17.32 13.07 -5.69
N LYS A 31 -16.24 13.78 -6.02
CA LYS A 31 -16.26 15.01 -6.82
C LYS A 31 -16.32 14.73 -8.32
N HIS A 32 -15.91 13.52 -8.73
CA HIS A 32 -15.74 13.13 -10.13
C HIS A 32 -16.82 12.15 -10.61
N ILE A 33 -17.64 11.62 -9.71
CA ILE A 33 -18.75 10.71 -10.03
C ILE A 33 -20.11 11.30 -9.60
N PRO A 34 -21.23 10.92 -10.25
CA PRO A 34 -22.56 11.39 -9.87
C PRO A 34 -22.92 11.05 -8.42
N LYS A 35 -23.62 11.95 -7.70
CA LYS A 35 -23.98 11.77 -6.28
C LYS A 35 -24.74 10.47 -5.93
N ARG A 36 -25.43 9.88 -6.90
CA ARG A 36 -26.20 8.63 -6.76
C ARG A 36 -25.53 7.45 -7.46
N SER A 37 -24.22 7.52 -7.68
CA SER A 37 -23.42 6.43 -8.20
C SER A 37 -23.44 5.22 -7.26
N ILE A 38 -23.49 4.03 -7.85
CA ILE A 38 -23.21 2.79 -7.13
C ILE A 38 -21.70 2.69 -6.96
N PHE A 39 -21.21 3.04 -5.77
CA PHE A 39 -19.83 2.86 -5.34
C PHE A 39 -19.82 2.72 -3.81
N PRO A 40 -19.01 1.82 -3.21
CA PRO A 40 -18.91 1.65 -1.76
C PRO A 40 -18.69 2.96 -1.00
N SER A 41 -19.24 3.09 0.20
CA SER A 41 -18.94 4.20 1.09
C SER A 41 -17.56 4.04 1.74
N GLU A 42 -17.00 5.14 2.25
CA GLU A 42 -15.76 5.13 3.04
C GLU A 42 -15.81 4.07 4.17
N HIS A 43 -16.90 4.03 4.93
CA HIS A 43 -17.04 3.08 6.04
C HIS A 43 -17.02 1.62 5.56
N GLN A 44 -17.58 1.33 4.39
CA GLN A 44 -17.58 -0.03 3.83
C GLN A 44 -16.20 -0.43 3.35
N ILE A 45 -15.45 0.46 2.70
CA ILE A 45 -14.08 0.21 2.25
C ILE A 45 -13.18 -0.05 3.47
N LEU A 46 -13.20 0.85 4.45
CA LEU A 46 -12.39 0.75 5.66
C LEU A 46 -12.72 -0.48 6.54
N HIS A 47 -13.87 -1.15 6.31
CA HIS A 47 -14.18 -2.41 6.97
C HIS A 47 -13.18 -3.52 6.60
N PHE A 48 -12.67 -3.48 5.37
CA PHE A 48 -11.72 -4.44 4.80
C PHE A 48 -10.26 -3.97 4.89
N GLU A 49 -9.98 -2.98 5.74
CA GLU A 49 -8.62 -2.54 6.06
C GLU A 49 -8.10 -3.18 7.36
N GLY A 50 -6.79 -3.12 7.56
CA GLY A 50 -6.14 -3.61 8.78
C GLY A 50 -6.40 -5.08 9.05
N LEU A 51 -6.95 -5.44 10.22
CA LEU A 51 -7.13 -6.85 10.63
C LEU A 51 -8.11 -7.66 9.76
N ASN A 52 -8.96 -6.96 9.00
CA ASN A 52 -9.90 -7.57 8.07
C ASN A 52 -9.41 -7.53 6.61
N GLY A 53 -8.25 -6.89 6.39
CA GLY A 53 -7.65 -6.70 5.08
C GLY A 53 -6.36 -7.49 4.89
N PRO A 54 -5.57 -7.09 3.87
CA PRO A 54 -4.29 -7.73 3.51
C PRO A 54 -3.33 -7.92 4.70
N ASP A 55 -3.12 -6.87 5.51
CA ASP A 55 -2.27 -6.92 6.71
C ASP A 55 -2.77 -7.92 7.77
N GLY A 56 -4.07 -8.16 7.81
CA GLY A 56 -4.70 -9.16 8.66
C GLY A 56 -4.28 -10.58 8.27
N ILE A 57 -4.12 -10.85 6.98
CA ILE A 57 -3.66 -12.15 6.46
C ILE A 57 -2.20 -12.40 6.84
N LYS A 58 -1.32 -11.41 6.67
CA LYS A 58 0.10 -11.48 7.08
C LYS A 58 0.29 -11.90 8.55
N ARG A 59 -0.68 -11.58 9.41
CA ARG A 59 -0.71 -12.00 10.82
C ARG A 59 -1.36 -13.38 11.04
N LYS A 60 -2.40 -13.71 10.27
CA LYS A 60 -3.23 -14.92 10.47
C LYS A 60 -2.62 -16.15 9.78
N SER A 61 -1.90 -15.96 8.67
CA SER A 61 -1.35 -17.02 7.82
C SER A 61 0.11 -16.71 7.44
N PRO A 62 1.06 -16.83 8.39
CA PRO A 62 2.46 -16.52 8.10
C PRO A 62 3.03 -17.40 6.97
N ALA A 63 3.63 -16.76 5.97
CA ALA A 63 4.24 -17.37 4.78
C ALA A 63 3.27 -18.20 3.91
N ARG A 64 1.95 -17.97 4.05
CA ARG A 64 0.91 -18.59 3.23
C ARG A 64 -0.06 -17.52 2.77
N ASP A 65 -0.19 -17.35 1.45
CA ASP A 65 -1.10 -16.38 0.82
C ASP A 65 -0.87 -14.93 1.30
N GLU A 66 0.37 -14.59 1.68
CA GLU A 66 0.71 -13.21 2.00
C GLU A 66 0.76 -12.41 0.71
N PRO A 67 -0.05 -11.35 0.56
CA PRO A 67 -0.01 -10.54 -0.63
C PRO A 67 1.39 -9.93 -0.77
N TRP A 68 2.00 -10.17 -1.92
CA TRP A 68 3.26 -9.56 -2.30
C TRP A 68 3.09 -8.05 -2.32
N HIS A 69 4.00 -7.31 -1.68
CA HIS A 69 3.89 -5.86 -1.51
C HIS A 69 5.15 -5.09 -1.89
N TYR A 70 6.17 -5.78 -2.43
CA TYR A 70 7.38 -5.12 -2.96
C TYR A 70 7.25 -4.92 -4.47
N ILE A 71 7.88 -3.88 -4.99
CA ILE A 71 7.96 -3.63 -6.42
C ILE A 71 9.28 -2.94 -6.75
N ASP A 72 10.05 -3.46 -7.69
CA ASP A 72 11.23 -2.77 -8.23
C ASP A 72 10.79 -1.82 -9.36
N PRO A 73 10.84 -0.48 -9.15
CA PRO A 73 10.46 0.50 -10.16
C PRO A 73 11.38 0.49 -11.40
N HIS A 74 12.53 -0.17 -11.35
CA HIS A 74 13.49 -0.28 -12.43
C HIS A 74 13.47 -1.63 -13.14
N ASN A 75 12.71 -2.60 -12.64
CA ASN A 75 12.53 -3.90 -13.27
C ASN A 75 11.17 -3.97 -13.99
N PRO A 76 11.12 -3.82 -15.33
CA PRO A 76 9.87 -3.92 -16.07
C PRO A 76 9.28 -5.34 -16.04
N GLY A 77 10.04 -6.35 -15.61
CA GLY A 77 9.59 -7.73 -15.43
C GLY A 77 8.97 -8.02 -14.07
N ASP A 78 8.93 -7.05 -13.15
CA ASP A 78 8.27 -7.19 -11.85
C ASP A 78 6.76 -6.95 -12.01
N HIS A 79 6.01 -8.03 -12.19
CA HIS A 79 4.58 -7.96 -12.54
C HIS A 79 3.63 -8.30 -11.40
N GLU A 80 4.08 -8.97 -10.32
CA GLU A 80 3.18 -9.57 -9.33
C GLU A 80 2.21 -8.56 -8.71
N LEU A 81 2.71 -7.37 -8.37
CA LEU A 81 1.87 -6.32 -7.78
C LEU A 81 0.92 -5.70 -8.83
N ARG A 82 1.34 -5.61 -10.10
CA ARG A 82 0.51 -5.12 -11.21
C ARG A 82 -0.61 -6.10 -11.51
N ASP A 83 -0.32 -7.39 -11.54
CA ASP A 83 -1.29 -8.46 -11.74
C ASP A 83 -2.36 -8.42 -10.63
N MET A 84 -1.93 -8.24 -9.38
CA MET A 84 -2.84 -8.07 -8.24
C MET A 84 -3.74 -6.83 -8.40
N MET A 85 -3.19 -5.71 -8.87
CA MET A 85 -3.98 -4.51 -9.15
C MET A 85 -5.00 -4.72 -10.27
N GLU A 86 -4.61 -5.36 -11.37
CA GLU A 86 -5.51 -5.69 -12.47
C GLU A 86 -6.65 -6.59 -12.01
N ASP A 87 -6.34 -7.64 -11.25
CA ASP A 87 -7.32 -8.59 -10.72
C ASP A 87 -8.34 -7.88 -9.82
N HIS A 88 -7.89 -7.08 -8.85
CA HIS A 88 -8.79 -6.33 -7.98
C HIS A 88 -9.56 -5.24 -8.73
N LEU A 89 -8.96 -4.59 -9.74
CA LEU A 89 -9.66 -3.64 -10.60
C LEU A 89 -10.77 -4.31 -11.41
N HIS A 90 -10.48 -5.45 -12.03
CA HIS A 90 -11.43 -6.25 -12.79
C HIS A 90 -12.60 -6.71 -11.91
N ASN A 91 -12.29 -7.30 -10.75
CA ASN A 91 -13.31 -7.78 -9.83
C ASN A 91 -14.13 -6.64 -9.21
N LEU A 92 -13.53 -5.47 -8.98
CA LEU A 92 -14.24 -4.26 -8.56
C LEU A 92 -15.24 -3.85 -9.63
N VAL A 93 -14.84 -3.79 -10.90
CA VAL A 93 -15.74 -3.47 -12.03
C VAL A 93 -16.94 -4.40 -12.03
N ASP A 94 -16.72 -5.71 -11.98
CA ASP A 94 -17.81 -6.69 -12.06
C ASP A 94 -18.74 -6.62 -10.83
N SER A 95 -18.16 -6.46 -9.63
CA SER A 95 -18.92 -6.28 -8.39
C SER A 95 -19.75 -4.99 -8.41
N LEU A 96 -19.22 -3.91 -8.99
CA LEU A 96 -19.99 -2.70 -9.22
C LEU A 96 -21.12 -3.02 -10.19
N VAL A 97 -20.86 -3.57 -11.37
CA VAL A 97 -21.88 -3.88 -12.38
C VAL A 97 -23.08 -4.63 -11.79
N ASP A 98 -22.83 -5.58 -10.90
CA ASP A 98 -23.86 -6.41 -10.24
C ASP A 98 -24.45 -5.81 -8.95
N ASP A 99 -24.09 -4.58 -8.57
CA ASP A 99 -24.44 -3.89 -7.30
C ASP A 99 -24.13 -4.74 -6.04
N ASN A 100 -23.09 -5.57 -6.11
CA ASN A 100 -22.58 -6.30 -4.96
C ASN A 100 -21.68 -5.38 -4.11
N ARG A 101 -22.31 -4.65 -3.19
CA ARG A 101 -21.62 -3.62 -2.39
C ARG A 101 -20.57 -4.16 -1.42
N GLU A 102 -20.75 -5.37 -0.91
CA GLU A 102 -19.78 -5.99 -0.01
C GLU A 102 -18.53 -6.40 -0.77
N ARG A 103 -18.70 -7.11 -1.90
CA ARG A 103 -17.56 -7.48 -2.74
C ARG A 103 -16.88 -6.24 -3.33
N ALA A 104 -17.63 -5.26 -3.82
CA ALA A 104 -17.04 -4.03 -4.32
C ALA A 104 -16.24 -3.28 -3.24
N ALA A 105 -16.70 -3.29 -1.98
CA ALA A 105 -15.95 -2.67 -0.88
C ALA A 105 -14.64 -3.43 -0.57
N PHE A 106 -14.68 -4.76 -0.62
CA PHE A 106 -13.51 -5.62 -0.50
C PHE A 106 -12.50 -5.33 -1.61
N GLU A 107 -12.93 -5.37 -2.87
CA GLU A 107 -12.02 -5.15 -4.02
C GLU A 107 -11.44 -3.73 -4.03
N ALA A 108 -12.24 -2.73 -3.65
CA ALA A 108 -11.77 -1.35 -3.55
C ALA A 108 -10.68 -1.19 -2.48
N ALA A 109 -10.83 -1.83 -1.31
CA ALA A 109 -9.84 -1.80 -0.24
C ALA A 109 -8.54 -2.52 -0.65
N TRP A 110 -8.65 -3.71 -1.22
CA TRP A 110 -7.49 -4.48 -1.66
C TRP A 110 -6.71 -3.81 -2.79
N LEU A 111 -7.41 -3.22 -3.76
CA LEU A 111 -6.79 -2.40 -4.81
C LEU A 111 -6.06 -1.19 -4.21
N ALA A 112 -6.69 -0.46 -3.28
CA ALA A 112 -6.07 0.69 -2.63
C ALA A 112 -4.85 0.31 -1.79
N HIS A 113 -4.89 -0.84 -1.12
CA HIS A 113 -3.78 -1.38 -0.37
C HIS A 113 -2.59 -1.69 -1.28
N ALA A 114 -2.81 -2.44 -2.37
CA ALA A 114 -1.77 -2.75 -3.35
C ALA A 114 -1.11 -1.49 -3.94
N ILE A 115 -1.92 -0.47 -4.28
CA ILE A 115 -1.40 0.83 -4.78
C ILE A 115 -0.60 1.55 -3.71
N THR A 116 -1.07 1.54 -2.47
CA THR A 116 -0.38 2.23 -1.36
C THR A 116 0.96 1.58 -1.06
N ASP A 117 1.01 0.24 -1.00
CA ASP A 117 2.24 -0.53 -0.81
C ASP A 117 3.18 -0.31 -1.99
N GLY A 118 2.69 -0.45 -3.23
CA GLY A 118 3.47 -0.25 -4.45
C GLY A 118 4.06 1.15 -4.60
N LEU A 119 3.44 2.16 -4.00
CA LEU A 119 3.95 3.53 -3.99
C LEU A 119 4.63 3.91 -2.66
N THR A 120 4.87 2.97 -1.75
CA THR A 120 5.63 3.21 -0.53
C THR A 120 7.13 3.06 -0.82
N PRO A 121 7.96 4.11 -0.66
CA PRO A 121 9.38 4.05 -1.06
C PRO A 121 10.20 2.95 -0.39
N ALA A 122 9.85 2.56 0.84
CA ALA A 122 10.54 1.48 1.54
C ALA A 122 10.25 0.09 0.94
N HIS A 123 9.23 -0.01 0.08
CA HIS A 123 8.81 -1.22 -0.62
C HIS A 123 9.47 -1.32 -2.01
N HIS A 124 10.25 -0.30 -2.41
CA HIS A 124 11.11 -0.33 -3.60
C HIS A 124 12.51 -0.85 -3.32
N TYR A 125 12.89 -0.89 -2.04
CA TYR A 125 14.15 -1.47 -1.60
C TYR A 125 14.09 -3.00 -1.69
N PRO A 126 15.15 -3.69 -2.17
CA PRO A 126 15.19 -5.15 -2.27
C PRO A 126 15.32 -5.80 -0.89
N LEU A 127 14.26 -5.68 -0.09
CA LEU A 127 14.23 -6.17 1.27
C LEU A 127 14.34 -7.68 1.29
N GLU A 128 13.57 -8.37 0.45
CA GLU A 128 13.53 -9.83 0.44
C GLU A 128 14.90 -10.42 0.08
N GLU A 129 15.56 -9.92 -0.96
CA GLU A 129 16.93 -10.32 -1.30
C GLU A 129 17.90 -10.12 -0.12
N LYS A 130 17.77 -8.99 0.60
CA LYS A 130 18.60 -8.73 1.77
C LYS A 130 18.29 -9.69 2.93
N LEU A 131 17.03 -10.08 3.09
CA LEU A 131 16.63 -11.06 4.11
C LEU A 131 17.09 -12.47 3.76
N GLU A 132 17.02 -12.86 2.50
CA GLU A 132 17.57 -14.12 1.99
C GLU A 132 19.08 -14.19 2.22
N GLU A 133 19.82 -13.12 1.89
CA GLU A 133 21.27 -13.03 2.15
C GLU A 133 21.58 -13.24 3.65
N LEU A 134 20.84 -12.57 4.54
CA LEU A 134 21.02 -12.70 5.99
C LEU A 134 20.60 -14.09 6.52
N ARG A 135 19.88 -14.88 5.73
CA ARG A 135 19.41 -16.23 6.05
C ARG A 135 20.16 -17.33 5.29
N ASP A 136 21.35 -17.02 4.78
CA ASP A 136 22.17 -17.97 4.01
C ASP A 136 21.43 -18.55 2.78
N GLY A 137 20.54 -17.77 2.16
CA GLY A 137 19.79 -18.12 0.95
C GLY A 137 18.43 -18.77 1.17
N GLU A 138 17.93 -18.84 2.41
CA GLU A 138 16.58 -19.33 2.69
C GLU A 138 15.52 -18.25 2.39
N GLY A 139 14.53 -18.62 1.58
CA GLY A 139 13.44 -17.75 1.14
C GLY A 139 12.36 -17.51 2.20
N ILE A 140 11.26 -16.88 1.79
CA ILE A 140 10.12 -16.56 2.67
C ILE A 140 9.38 -17.81 3.15
N GLU A 141 9.41 -18.90 2.37
CA GLU A 141 8.75 -20.18 2.65
C GLU A 141 9.24 -20.87 3.93
N THR A 142 10.45 -20.54 4.39
CA THR A 142 11.00 -21.06 5.64
C THR A 142 10.50 -20.30 6.88
N ARG A 143 9.80 -19.17 6.68
CA ARG A 143 9.41 -18.22 7.75
C ARG A 143 7.99 -18.50 8.26
N ILE A 144 7.74 -19.74 8.66
CA ILE A 144 6.41 -20.27 8.98
C ILE A 144 5.86 -19.86 10.35
N SER A 145 6.67 -19.21 11.20
CA SER A 145 6.22 -18.72 12.51
C SER A 145 6.67 -17.29 12.78
N ALA A 146 5.99 -16.63 13.73
CA ALA A 146 6.38 -15.30 14.18
C ALA A 146 7.83 -15.26 14.72
N LYS A 147 8.28 -16.37 15.34
CA LYS A 147 9.67 -16.49 15.80
C LYS A 147 10.64 -16.51 14.62
N ASP A 148 10.32 -17.29 13.59
CA ASP A 148 11.19 -17.45 12.41
C ASP A 148 11.29 -16.16 11.62
N LYS A 149 10.24 -15.32 11.64
CA LYS A 149 10.26 -13.98 11.05
C LYS A 149 11.09 -12.97 11.86
N LEU A 150 11.04 -13.04 13.20
CA LEU A 150 11.66 -12.04 14.08
C LEU A 150 13.12 -12.32 14.44
N LEU A 151 13.55 -13.58 14.40
CA LEU A 151 14.90 -14.00 14.76
C LEU A 151 15.60 -14.61 13.57
N LEU A 152 16.71 -14.01 13.15
CA LEU A 152 17.48 -14.54 12.04
C LEU A 152 18.33 -15.74 12.49
N PRO A 153 18.40 -16.81 11.66
CA PRO A 153 19.25 -17.96 11.92
C PRO A 153 20.74 -17.61 11.74
N GLY A 154 21.61 -18.56 12.08
CA GLY A 154 23.04 -18.48 11.82
C GLY A 154 23.74 -19.78 12.23
N LYS A 155 24.72 -20.22 11.43
CA LYS A 155 25.45 -21.50 11.64
C LYS A 155 26.31 -21.49 12.91
N THR A 156 26.68 -20.30 13.39
CA THR A 156 27.41 -20.10 14.65
C THR A 156 26.73 -19.04 15.51
N LEU A 157 27.00 -19.03 16.82
CA LEU A 157 26.49 -17.99 17.72
C LEU A 157 26.93 -16.60 17.28
N ARG A 158 28.19 -16.45 16.82
CA ARG A 158 28.73 -15.19 16.30
C ARG A 158 27.98 -14.72 15.05
N GLN A 159 27.73 -15.63 14.11
CA GLN A 159 26.97 -15.32 12.89
C GLN A 159 25.54 -14.92 13.24
N ARG A 160 24.87 -15.66 14.12
CA ARG A 160 23.51 -15.35 14.57
C ARG A 160 23.42 -13.96 15.21
N LEU A 161 24.38 -13.60 16.06
CA LEU A 161 24.44 -12.26 16.66
C LEU A 161 24.64 -11.17 15.60
N ARG A 162 25.54 -11.38 14.63
CA ARG A 162 25.75 -10.46 13.50
C ARG A 162 24.48 -10.29 12.67
N ASN A 163 23.85 -11.39 12.23
CA ASN A 163 22.65 -11.36 11.40
C ASN A 163 21.50 -10.61 12.10
N ASN A 164 21.29 -10.86 13.40
CA ASN A 164 20.27 -10.15 14.16
C ASN A 164 20.63 -8.67 14.40
N TRP A 165 21.92 -8.32 14.47
CA TRP A 165 22.35 -6.91 14.50
C TRP A 165 22.13 -6.21 13.15
N GLU A 166 22.41 -6.87 12.03
CA GLU A 166 22.12 -6.33 10.69
C GLU A 166 20.62 -6.21 10.41
N PHE A 167 19.80 -7.02 11.08
CA PHE A 167 18.34 -6.97 10.98
C PHE A 167 17.71 -5.92 11.92
N TRP A 168 18.08 -5.91 13.21
CA TRP A 168 17.46 -5.07 14.26
C TRP A 168 18.32 -3.94 14.83
N GLY A 169 19.64 -3.96 14.60
CA GLY A 169 20.58 -3.00 15.19
C GLY A 169 20.40 -1.56 14.68
N ALA A 170 21.32 -0.68 15.07
CA ALA A 170 21.34 0.67 14.54
C ALA A 170 21.58 0.63 13.02
N LYS A 171 20.67 1.23 12.24
CA LYS A 171 20.60 1.09 10.77
C LYS A 171 20.37 -0.34 10.27
N GLY A 172 19.87 -1.23 11.14
CA GLY A 172 19.42 -2.54 10.74
C GLY A 172 18.25 -2.45 9.77
N VAL A 173 18.13 -3.45 8.90
CA VAL A 173 17.22 -3.42 7.75
C VAL A 173 15.76 -3.22 8.20
N MET A 174 15.26 -4.03 9.14
CA MET A 174 13.89 -3.89 9.64
C MET A 174 13.68 -2.66 10.51
N THR A 175 14.67 -2.31 11.33
CA THR A 175 14.62 -1.09 12.14
C THR A 175 14.45 0.15 11.27
N THR A 176 15.16 0.20 10.14
CA THR A 176 15.11 1.31 9.19
C THR A 176 13.77 1.33 8.45
N HIS A 177 13.31 0.20 7.93
CA HIS A 177 11.99 0.08 7.28
C HIS A 177 10.85 0.57 8.19
N LEU A 178 10.76 0.02 9.41
CA LEU A 178 9.71 0.39 10.37
C LEU A 178 9.81 1.85 10.82
N ALA A 179 11.01 2.40 10.94
CA ALA A 179 11.21 3.79 11.33
C ALA A 179 10.76 4.77 10.23
N PHE A 180 11.01 4.43 8.96
CA PHE A 180 10.54 5.22 7.81
C PHE A 180 9.01 5.26 7.76
N GLU A 181 8.39 4.09 7.83
CA GLU A 181 6.95 3.90 7.86
C GLU A 181 6.29 4.64 9.03
N LEU A 182 6.90 4.59 10.22
CA LEU A 182 6.46 5.38 11.37
C LEU A 182 6.60 6.88 11.15
N GLY A 183 7.66 7.32 10.47
CA GLY A 183 7.88 8.71 10.09
C GLY A 183 6.76 9.23 9.19
N ILE A 184 6.35 8.46 8.19
CA ILE A 184 5.20 8.79 7.32
C ILE A 184 3.94 8.93 8.17
N ALA A 185 3.63 7.90 8.97
CA ALA A 185 2.42 7.85 9.78
C ALA A 185 2.33 9.05 10.75
N THR A 186 3.45 9.42 11.37
CA THR A 186 3.50 10.57 12.30
C THR A 186 3.39 11.91 11.58
N THR A 187 3.95 12.02 10.36
CA THR A 187 3.90 13.25 9.55
C THR A 187 2.50 13.59 9.09
N ILE A 188 1.70 12.59 8.72
CA ILE A 188 0.33 12.83 8.23
C ILE A 188 -0.74 12.81 9.32
N ALA A 189 -0.39 12.37 10.53
CA ALA A 189 -1.33 12.27 11.65
C ALA A 189 -1.99 13.62 11.93
N GLY A 190 -3.32 13.67 11.81
CA GLY A 190 -4.11 14.88 12.08
C GLY A 190 -3.94 16.03 11.07
N GLN A 191 -3.15 15.86 10.01
CA GLN A 191 -2.92 16.91 9.01
C GLN A 191 -3.99 16.91 7.90
N ARG A 192 -4.20 18.09 7.32
CA ARG A 192 -4.83 18.24 5.99
C ARG A 192 -3.74 18.13 4.94
N LEU A 193 -4.03 17.40 3.86
CA LEU A 193 -3.11 17.13 2.77
C LEU A 193 -3.54 17.95 1.54
N PRO A 194 -2.65 18.73 0.93
CA PRO A 194 -2.95 19.50 -0.27
C PRO A 194 -3.01 18.58 -1.50
N ASP A 195 -3.61 19.07 -2.58
CA ASP A 195 -3.43 18.57 -3.96
C ASP A 195 -3.61 17.05 -4.14
N THR A 196 -4.60 16.49 -3.45
CA THR A 196 -4.89 15.04 -3.37
C THR A 196 -5.88 14.55 -4.44
N ALA A 197 -6.61 15.47 -5.07
CA ALA A 197 -7.60 15.11 -6.09
C ALA A 197 -6.95 15.07 -7.48
N PRO A 198 -7.35 14.13 -8.35
CA PRO A 198 -6.91 14.12 -9.75
C PRO A 198 -7.48 15.32 -10.51
N ASP A 199 -6.73 15.81 -11.48
CA ASP A 199 -7.17 16.86 -12.39
C ASP A 199 -7.93 16.30 -13.60
N GLY A 200 -8.51 17.20 -14.41
CA GLY A 200 -9.30 16.79 -15.57
C GLY A 200 -8.52 16.04 -16.64
N ASN A 201 -7.23 16.33 -16.81
CA ASN A 201 -6.39 15.64 -17.79
C ASN A 201 -6.11 14.21 -17.33
N GLU A 202 -5.82 14.00 -16.06
CA GLU A 202 -5.60 12.67 -15.48
C GLU A 202 -6.85 11.79 -15.62
N LEU A 203 -8.05 12.35 -15.42
CA LEU A 203 -9.31 11.62 -15.63
C LEU A 203 -9.54 11.23 -17.10
N VAL A 204 -9.16 12.11 -18.05
CA VAL A 204 -9.23 11.79 -19.49
C VAL A 204 -8.25 10.66 -19.82
N ARG A 205 -7.01 10.76 -19.33
CA ARG A 205 -5.98 9.73 -19.55
C ARG A 205 -6.39 8.37 -19.02
N VAL A 206 -7.02 8.28 -17.85
CA VAL A 206 -7.56 7.00 -17.34
C VAL A 206 -8.52 6.34 -18.33
N LYS A 207 -9.34 7.13 -19.04
CA LYS A 207 -10.33 6.61 -19.98
C LYS A 207 -9.71 6.20 -21.31
N ASP A 208 -8.68 6.90 -21.74
CA ASP A 208 -8.04 6.69 -23.04
C ASP A 208 -6.93 5.63 -22.97
N GLU A 209 -6.16 5.60 -21.87
CA GLU A 209 -4.96 4.78 -21.70
C GLU A 209 -5.16 3.61 -20.71
N GLY A 210 -6.19 3.68 -19.85
CA GLY A 210 -6.38 2.75 -18.74
C GLY A 210 -5.67 3.18 -17.45
N PHE A 211 -5.77 2.38 -16.39
CA PHE A 211 -5.22 2.73 -15.07
C PHE A 211 -3.72 2.43 -14.94
N LEU A 212 -3.26 1.25 -15.36
CA LEU A 212 -1.89 0.81 -15.11
C LEU A 212 -0.80 1.73 -15.66
N PRO A 213 -0.89 2.30 -16.88
CA PRO A 213 0.12 3.24 -17.34
C PRO A 213 0.29 4.45 -16.40
N LEU A 214 -0.81 4.94 -15.81
CA LEU A 214 -0.74 6.05 -14.85
C LEU A 214 -0.16 5.60 -13.50
N PHE A 215 -0.38 4.35 -13.10
CA PHE A 215 0.30 3.77 -11.93
C PHE A 215 1.82 3.68 -12.16
N ASP A 216 2.26 3.21 -13.34
CA ASP A 216 3.69 3.10 -13.66
C ASP A 216 4.39 4.47 -13.65
N GLU A 217 3.73 5.51 -14.15
CA GLU A 217 4.24 6.86 -14.07
C GLU A 217 4.29 7.38 -12.62
N ALA A 218 3.27 7.07 -11.80
CA ALA A 218 3.26 7.43 -10.38
C ALA A 218 4.40 6.72 -9.63
N LEU A 219 4.64 5.45 -9.93
CA LEU A 219 5.74 4.65 -9.40
C LEU A 219 7.09 5.29 -9.73
N GLY A 220 7.31 5.68 -10.99
CA GLY A 220 8.50 6.41 -11.42
C GLY A 220 8.68 7.74 -10.68
N ARG A 221 7.60 8.55 -10.60
CA ARG A 221 7.62 9.83 -9.84
C ARG A 221 7.99 9.62 -8.38
N VAL A 222 7.47 8.59 -7.73
CA VAL A 222 7.78 8.28 -6.33
C VAL A 222 9.24 7.82 -6.17
N ALA A 223 9.72 6.95 -7.06
CA ALA A 223 11.12 6.49 -7.04
C ALA A 223 12.10 7.67 -7.20
N ASP A 224 11.79 8.61 -8.09
CA ASP A 224 12.61 9.81 -8.34
C ASP A 224 12.74 10.74 -7.11
N LEU A 225 11.79 10.68 -6.16
CA LEU A 225 11.88 11.43 -4.92
C LEU A 225 13.04 10.95 -4.01
N ARG A 226 13.46 9.68 -4.16
CA ARG A 226 14.54 9.05 -3.38
C ARG A 226 14.41 9.22 -1.86
N LEU A 227 13.16 9.13 -1.38
CA LEU A 227 12.82 9.42 0.02
C LEU A 227 13.41 8.37 0.98
N TYR A 228 13.40 7.09 0.57
CA TYR A 228 13.92 6.02 1.41
C TYR A 228 15.45 6.08 1.51
N GLU A 229 16.14 6.43 0.43
CA GLU A 229 17.59 6.64 0.37
C GLU A 229 18.02 7.86 1.19
N GLU A 230 17.30 8.98 1.08
CA GLU A 230 17.52 10.14 1.96
C GLU A 230 17.37 9.73 3.42
N PHE A 231 16.30 9.00 3.75
CA PHE A 231 16.06 8.53 5.12
C PHE A 231 17.17 7.59 5.61
N TYR A 232 17.63 6.65 4.77
CA TYR A 232 18.70 5.72 5.12
C TYR A 232 20.02 6.46 5.44
N ARG A 233 20.31 7.52 4.67
CA ARG A 233 21.51 8.33 4.83
C ARG A 233 21.42 9.26 6.05
N ASP A 234 20.35 10.05 6.13
CA ASP A 234 20.24 11.24 6.98
C ASP A 234 19.22 11.09 8.13
N GLY A 235 18.42 10.02 8.14
CA GLY A 235 17.32 9.83 9.08
C GLY A 235 16.07 10.65 8.73
N TRP A 236 15.15 10.79 9.69
CA TRP A 236 13.90 11.52 9.47
C TRP A 236 14.11 13.04 9.54
N THR A 237 14.31 13.68 8.38
CA THR A 237 14.58 15.12 8.29
C THR A 237 13.30 15.96 8.15
N ARG A 238 13.40 17.28 8.36
CA ARG A 238 12.29 18.21 8.07
C ARG A 238 11.94 18.26 6.59
N ARG A 239 12.95 18.12 5.72
CA ARG A 239 12.76 18.04 4.27
C ARG A 239 11.96 16.81 3.92
N LEU A 240 12.38 15.63 4.41
CA LEU A 240 11.70 14.37 4.19
C LEU A 240 10.23 14.42 4.64
N ALA A 241 9.95 14.99 5.81
CA ALA A 241 8.59 15.18 6.30
C ALA A 241 7.75 16.10 5.40
N ARG A 242 8.34 17.20 4.89
CA ARG A 242 7.67 18.11 3.96
C ARG A 242 7.37 17.42 2.64
N ASP A 243 8.34 16.73 2.06
CA ASP A 243 8.23 16.09 0.75
C ASP A 243 7.27 14.88 0.85
N THR A 244 7.22 14.19 1.99
CA THR A 244 6.18 13.18 2.31
C THR A 244 4.77 13.78 2.27
N LYS A 245 4.58 14.94 2.93
CA LYS A 245 3.28 15.59 3.05
C LYS A 245 2.79 16.20 1.73
N ASN A 246 3.70 16.81 0.97
CA ASN A 246 3.38 17.65 -0.17
C ASN A 246 3.50 16.92 -1.52
N SER A 247 4.24 15.81 -1.58
CA SER A 247 4.47 15.07 -2.82
C SER A 247 4.01 13.62 -2.68
N LEU A 248 4.59 12.84 -1.76
CA LEU A 248 4.33 11.40 -1.68
C LEU A 248 2.86 11.08 -1.43
N ILE A 249 2.30 11.56 -0.33
CA ILE A 249 0.95 11.17 0.08
C ILE A 249 -0.15 11.69 -0.87
N PRO A 250 -0.05 12.93 -1.40
CA PRO A 250 -0.90 13.37 -2.50
C PRO A 250 -0.84 12.46 -3.72
N GLU A 251 0.36 12.06 -4.16
CA GLU A 251 0.54 11.16 -5.31
C GLU A 251 -0.15 9.80 -5.09
N ILE A 252 0.04 9.20 -3.92
CA ILE A 252 -0.60 7.91 -3.59
C ILE A 252 -2.12 8.06 -3.55
N SER A 253 -2.62 9.06 -2.85
CA SER A 253 -4.07 9.30 -2.70
C SER A 253 -4.75 9.54 -4.04
N LYS A 254 -4.08 10.29 -4.92
CA LYS A 254 -4.53 10.56 -6.27
C LYS A 254 -4.56 9.27 -7.10
N THR A 255 -3.52 8.45 -7.04
CA THR A 255 -3.42 7.20 -7.80
C THR A 255 -4.52 6.21 -7.39
N VAL A 256 -4.81 6.07 -6.09
CA VAL A 256 -5.96 5.28 -5.60
C VAL A 256 -7.28 5.83 -6.13
N CYS A 257 -7.46 7.16 -6.12
CA CYS A 257 -8.66 7.81 -6.67
C CYS A 257 -8.84 7.50 -8.16
N LEU A 258 -7.77 7.56 -8.95
CA LEU A 258 -7.78 7.25 -10.38
C LEU A 258 -8.14 5.78 -10.65
N ALA A 259 -7.63 4.85 -9.85
CA ALA A 259 -7.97 3.42 -9.97
C ALA A 259 -9.47 3.18 -9.74
N TRP A 260 -10.01 3.76 -8.67
CA TRP A 260 -11.44 3.67 -8.37
C TRP A 260 -12.32 4.39 -9.39
N TYR A 261 -11.85 5.51 -9.93
CA TYR A 261 -12.52 6.21 -11.03
C TYR A 261 -12.56 5.36 -12.30
N ALA A 262 -11.46 4.71 -12.65
CA ALA A 262 -11.40 3.76 -13.77
C ALA A 262 -12.45 2.65 -13.62
N ALA A 263 -12.49 2.03 -12.44
CA ALA A 263 -13.46 0.96 -12.14
C ALA A 263 -14.91 1.46 -12.30
N TYR A 264 -15.20 2.66 -11.78
CA TYR A 264 -16.51 3.28 -11.87
C TYR A 264 -16.92 3.57 -13.33
N GLU A 265 -16.05 4.16 -14.15
CA GLU A 265 -16.35 4.49 -15.54
C GLU A 265 -16.63 3.22 -16.35
N ILE A 266 -15.77 2.21 -16.24
CA ILE A 266 -15.93 0.92 -16.94
C ILE A 266 -17.24 0.25 -16.52
N ALA A 267 -17.53 0.19 -15.22
CA ALA A 267 -18.77 -0.40 -14.71
C ALA A 267 -20.01 0.38 -15.19
N SER A 268 -19.94 1.71 -15.20
CA SER A 268 -21.05 2.56 -15.67
C SER A 268 -21.31 2.38 -17.15
N GLU A 269 -20.27 2.24 -17.96
CA GLU A 269 -20.41 1.93 -19.39
C GLU A 269 -21.02 0.54 -19.61
N LYS A 270 -20.52 -0.49 -18.92
CA LYS A 270 -21.07 -1.86 -18.97
C LYS A 270 -22.56 -1.87 -18.60
N ARG A 271 -22.97 -1.16 -17.53
CA ARG A 271 -24.39 -1.07 -17.13
C ARG A 271 -25.26 -0.34 -18.15
N ARG A 272 -24.75 0.69 -18.82
CA ARG A 272 -25.49 1.41 -19.88
C ARG A 272 -25.74 0.55 -21.13
N LYS A 273 -24.90 -0.46 -21.35
CA LYS A 273 -25.02 -1.41 -22.47
C LYS A 273 -25.92 -2.62 -22.16
N ARG A 274 -26.30 -2.84 -20.89
CA ARG A 274 -27.28 -3.86 -20.46
C ARG A 274 -28.69 -3.28 -20.51
#